data_AF-A0A3A5Q8G5-F1
#
_entry.id   AF-A0A3A5Q8G5-F1
#
_cell.length_a   1.000
_cell.length_b   1.000
_cell.length_c   1.000
_cell.angle_alpha   90.00
_cell.angle_beta   90.00
_cell.angle_gamma   90.00
#
_symmetry.space_group_name_H-M   'P 1'
#
loop_
_entity.id
_entity.type
_entity.pdbx_description
1 polymer ?
#
loop_
_entity_poly.entity_id
_entity_poly.type
_entity_poly.pdbx_seq_one_letter_code
_entity_poly.pdbx_strand_id
1 'polypeptide(L)'
;MKTLRLIGTTLLMVVLCLNFTACGDDDDDDPSNPLVGVWQNDDEGEHLRWTFRNDGSGEEHLFYDDDSESYTYQFTYTYDSKSSTLIINYDDDDTDKYTININGNTMIAAYNDNKEGIIETTFKKK
;
A
#
# COMPACT_ATOMS: atom_id res chain seq x y z
N MET A 1 -43.22 5.85 -48.96
CA MET A 1 -41.90 6.53 -48.87
C MET A 1 -41.84 7.12 -47.47
N LYS A 2 -40.92 6.75 -46.58
CA LYS A 2 -39.47 6.71 -46.75
C LYS A 2 -38.88 5.62 -45.85
N THR A 3 -37.97 4.86 -46.44
CA THR A 3 -37.04 3.94 -45.78
C THR A 3 -36.32 4.62 -44.63
N LEU A 4 -36.42 4.08 -43.40
CA LEU A 4 -35.48 4.42 -42.34
C LEU A 4 -34.13 3.79 -42.72
N ARG A 5 -33.18 4.65 -43.10
CA ARG A 5 -31.80 4.27 -43.35
C ARG A 5 -31.13 4.03 -42.00
N LEU A 6 -30.74 2.78 -41.71
CA LEU A 6 -29.71 2.46 -40.72
C LEU A 6 -28.40 3.05 -41.23
N ILE A 7 -28.02 4.22 -40.71
CA ILE A 7 -26.73 4.84 -40.97
C ILE A 7 -25.88 4.62 -39.73
N GLY A 8 -24.80 3.87 -39.90
CA GLY A 8 -23.55 4.08 -39.18
C GLY A 8 -23.56 3.70 -37.71
N THR A 9 -23.33 2.42 -37.46
CA THR A 9 -22.58 1.94 -36.29
C THR A 9 -21.25 2.71 -36.16
N THR A 10 -21.22 3.75 -35.34
CA THR A 10 -19.98 4.19 -34.68
C THR A 10 -19.94 3.53 -33.30
N LEU A 11 -19.44 2.29 -33.31
CA LEU A 11 -19.01 1.57 -32.12
C LEU A 11 -17.84 2.37 -31.51
N LEU A 12 -18.10 3.16 -30.47
CA LEU A 12 -17.05 3.75 -29.66
C LEU A 12 -16.44 2.62 -28.82
N MET A 13 -15.44 1.95 -29.39
CA MET A 13 -14.66 0.94 -28.69
C MET A 13 -13.67 1.67 -27.77
N VAL A 14 -14.04 1.82 -26.51
CA VAL A 14 -13.10 2.24 -25.46
C VAL A 14 -12.18 1.05 -25.21
N VAL A 15 -11.00 1.05 -25.81
CA VAL A 15 -9.92 0.14 -25.45
C VAL A 15 -9.35 0.66 -24.13
N LEU A 16 -9.98 0.26 -23.01
CA LEU A 16 -9.28 0.20 -21.74
C LEU A 16 -8.28 -0.94 -21.87
N CYS A 17 -6.99 -0.63 -21.95
CA CYS A 17 -5.91 -1.60 -21.84
C CYS A 17 -5.90 -2.17 -20.42
N LEU A 18 -6.84 -3.05 -20.11
CA LEU A 18 -6.70 -3.98 -19.00
C LEU A 18 -5.65 -4.99 -19.44
N ASN A 19 -4.41 -4.77 -19.01
CA ASN A 19 -3.40 -5.81 -19.04
C ASN A 19 -3.80 -6.84 -17.97
N PHE A 20 -4.80 -7.67 -18.27
CA PHE A 20 -5.03 -8.92 -17.58
C PHE A 20 -3.92 -9.87 -18.03
N THR A 21 -2.83 -9.88 -17.28
CA THR A 21 -1.96 -11.05 -17.26
C THR A 21 -2.65 -12.06 -16.35
N ALA A 22 -3.38 -12.98 -16.96
CA ALA A 22 -3.91 -14.16 -16.32
C ALA A 22 -3.08 -15.33 -16.84
N CYS A 23 -2.23 -15.92 -15.98
CA CYS A 23 -1.90 -17.34 -16.00
C CYS A 23 -0.96 -17.68 -14.84
N GLY A 24 -1.46 -18.53 -13.95
CA GLY A 24 -0.77 -19.14 -12.82
C GLY A 24 -1.82 -19.91 -12.01
N ASP A 25 -2.28 -21.03 -12.56
CA ASP A 25 -3.17 -22.02 -11.94
C ASP A 25 -2.61 -22.52 -10.59
N ASP A 26 -3.53 -22.86 -9.69
CA ASP A 26 -3.37 -23.63 -8.44
C ASP A 26 -2.57 -22.98 -7.29
N ASP A 27 -3.28 -22.34 -6.35
CA ASP A 27 -3.53 -22.88 -4.99
C ASP A 27 -3.97 -21.75 -4.03
N ASP A 28 -5.14 -21.90 -3.42
CA ASP A 28 -5.62 -21.20 -2.21
C ASP A 28 -5.40 -19.68 -2.15
N ASP A 29 -6.29 -18.92 -2.82
CA ASP A 29 -6.44 -17.47 -2.61
C ASP A 29 -7.04 -17.17 -1.22
N ASP A 30 -6.31 -17.48 -0.14
CA ASP A 30 -6.35 -16.60 1.03
C ASP A 30 -5.92 -15.22 0.50
N PRO A 31 -6.73 -14.16 0.60
CA PRO A 31 -6.33 -12.86 0.07
C PRO A 31 -5.08 -12.41 0.82
N SER A 32 -3.90 -12.70 0.24
CA SER A 32 -2.62 -12.41 0.84
C SER A 32 -2.62 -10.93 1.19
N ASN A 33 -2.45 -10.61 2.48
CA ASN A 33 -2.50 -9.23 2.94
C ASN A 33 -1.47 -8.41 2.13
N PRO A 34 -1.90 -7.39 1.35
CA PRO A 34 -1.02 -6.72 0.39
C PRO A 34 0.14 -5.97 1.06
N LEU A 35 0.06 -5.74 2.37
CA LEU A 35 1.13 -5.16 3.17
C LEU A 35 2.31 -6.10 3.36
N VAL A 36 2.11 -7.42 3.35
CA VAL A 36 3.18 -8.39 3.66
C VAL A 36 4.38 -8.18 2.74
N GLY A 37 5.55 -8.04 3.36
CA GLY A 37 6.81 -7.69 2.71
C GLY A 37 7.53 -6.51 3.38
N VAL A 38 8.58 -6.04 2.71
CA VAL A 38 9.44 -4.96 3.18
C VAL A 38 9.14 -3.70 2.36
N TRP A 39 8.88 -2.60 3.07
CA TRP A 39 8.56 -1.29 2.52
C TRP A 39 9.52 -0.28 3.12
N GLN A 40 10.15 0.53 2.28
CA GLN A 40 11.10 1.53 2.77
C GLN A 40 10.87 2.86 2.05
N ASN A 41 10.86 3.92 2.85
CA ASN A 41 10.99 5.28 2.38
C ASN A 41 12.50 5.58 2.20
N ASP A 42 12.86 6.18 1.07
CA ASP A 42 14.24 6.48 0.68
C ASP A 42 14.44 8.01 0.65
N ASP A 43 14.00 8.71 1.69
CA ASP A 43 14.19 10.16 1.83
C ASP A 43 15.66 10.48 2.22
N GLU A 44 16.13 11.72 1.98
CA GLU A 44 17.50 12.09 2.33
C GLU A 44 17.66 12.26 3.84
N GLY A 45 18.71 11.66 4.41
CA GLY A 45 19.08 11.81 5.82
C GLY A 45 18.50 10.73 6.73
N GLU A 46 17.18 10.65 6.84
CA GLU A 46 16.45 9.69 7.70
C GLU A 46 15.61 8.73 6.84
N HIS A 47 15.71 7.44 7.13
CA HIS A 47 15.03 6.38 6.41
C HIS A 47 14.15 5.56 7.34
N LEU A 48 12.95 5.27 6.87
CA LEU A 48 12.01 4.40 7.57
C LEU A 48 11.76 3.13 6.77
N ARG A 49 11.95 1.97 7.39
CA ARG A 49 11.62 0.67 6.82
C ARG A 49 10.61 -0.07 7.69
N TRP A 50 9.50 -0.48 7.08
CA TRP A 50 8.54 -1.41 7.67
C TRP A 50 8.68 -2.80 7.07
N THR A 51 8.64 -3.81 7.93
CA THR A 51 8.51 -5.22 7.54
C THR A 51 7.22 -5.77 8.10
N PHE A 52 6.26 -6.12 7.24
CA PHE A 52 5.01 -6.77 7.64
C PHE A 52 5.08 -8.27 7.39
N ARG A 53 4.75 -9.08 8.40
CA ARG A 53 4.77 -10.55 8.33
C ARG A 53 3.35 -11.11 8.30
N ASN A 54 3.19 -12.30 7.73
CA ASN A 54 1.87 -12.91 7.53
C ASN A 54 1.13 -13.27 8.84
N ASP A 55 1.85 -13.34 9.96
CA ASP A 55 1.29 -13.65 11.28
C ASP A 55 0.72 -12.42 12.02
N GLY A 56 0.71 -11.25 11.37
CA GLY A 56 0.25 -9.99 11.98
C GLY A 56 1.30 -9.30 12.84
N SER A 57 2.54 -9.79 12.86
CA SER A 57 3.68 -9.07 13.43
C SER A 57 4.40 -8.23 12.37
N GLY A 58 5.19 -7.27 12.83
CA GLY A 58 6.08 -6.53 11.97
C GLY A 58 7.18 -5.83 12.76
N GLU A 59 7.98 -5.08 12.03
CA GLU A 59 9.11 -4.33 12.56
C GLU A 59 9.23 -3.00 11.83
N GLU A 60 9.51 -1.95 12.58
CA GLU A 60 9.96 -0.67 12.09
C GLU A 60 11.47 -0.52 12.34
N HIS A 61 12.20 -0.10 11.32
CA HIS A 61 13.61 0.19 11.39
C HIS A 61 13.88 1.62 10.91
N LEU A 62 14.34 2.45 11.84
CA LEU A 62 14.76 3.83 11.62
C LEU A 62 16.27 3.88 11.50
N PHE A 63 16.79 4.39 10.39
CA PHE A 63 18.23 4.48 10.14
C PHE A 63 18.57 5.74 9.35
N TYR A 64 19.84 6.13 9.39
CA TYR A 64 20.30 7.39 8.84
C TYR A 64 21.35 7.17 7.75
N ASP A 65 21.53 8.15 6.86
CA ASP A 65 22.58 8.12 5.83
C ASP A 65 23.99 8.23 6.42
N ASP A 66 24.11 8.75 7.64
CA ASP A 66 25.35 8.85 8.39
C ASP A 66 25.50 7.71 9.40
N ASP A 67 26.57 7.74 10.19
CA ASP A 67 26.85 6.72 11.21
C ASP A 67 26.04 6.93 12.51
N SER A 68 24.91 7.66 12.45
CA SER A 68 24.01 7.80 13.60
C SER A 68 23.42 6.44 14.00
N GLU A 69 23.05 6.34 15.28
CA GLU A 69 22.45 5.13 15.82
C GLU A 69 21.11 4.83 15.12
N SER A 70 20.92 3.58 14.72
CA SER A 70 19.66 3.09 14.18
C SER A 70 18.79 2.50 15.28
N TYR A 71 17.47 2.63 15.15
CA TYR A 71 16.50 2.07 16.08
C TYR A 71 15.62 1.03 15.40
N THR A 72 15.21 0.03 16.18
CA THR A 72 14.29 -1.02 15.72
C THR A 72 13.19 -1.20 16.74
N TYR A 73 11.95 -1.10 16.28
CA TYR A 73 10.74 -1.27 17.07
C TYR A 73 9.94 -2.44 16.53
N GLN A 74 9.58 -3.39 17.39
CA GLN A 74 8.66 -4.44 17.01
C GLN A 74 7.23 -3.94 17.18
N PHE A 75 6.34 -4.43 16.32
CA PHE A 75 4.92 -4.11 16.42
C PHE A 75 4.05 -5.29 16.03
N THR A 76 2.78 -5.19 16.43
CA THR A 76 1.70 -5.98 15.82
C THR A 76 0.84 -5.06 14.96
N TYR A 77 0.14 -5.63 13.97
CA TYR A 77 -0.67 -4.84 13.08
C TYR A 77 -1.95 -5.54 12.64
N THR A 78 -2.94 -4.72 12.27
CA THR A 78 -4.14 -5.17 11.56
C THR A 78 -4.37 -4.31 10.32
N TYR A 79 -4.92 -4.91 9.28
CA TYR A 79 -5.27 -4.21 8.04
C TYR A 79 -6.66 -4.60 7.57
N ASP A 80 -7.52 -3.60 7.42
CA ASP A 80 -8.83 -3.76 6.80
C ASP A 80 -8.77 -3.25 5.36
N SER A 81 -8.78 -4.18 4.41
CA SER A 81 -8.73 -3.86 2.98
C SER A 81 -9.97 -3.11 2.48
N LYS A 82 -11.12 -3.22 3.16
CA LYS A 82 -12.35 -2.53 2.75
C LYS A 82 -12.28 -1.03 3.03
N SER A 83 -11.74 -0.67 4.19
CA SER A 83 -11.53 0.73 4.59
C SER A 83 -10.13 1.24 4.27
N SER A 84 -9.24 0.38 3.78
CA SER A 84 -7.82 0.68 3.58
C SER A 84 -7.12 1.16 4.86
N THR A 85 -7.58 0.71 6.03
CA THR A 85 -7.07 1.16 7.33
C THR A 85 -6.02 0.20 7.85
N LEU A 86 -4.82 0.71 8.12
CA LEU A 86 -3.76 0.05 8.87
C LEU A 86 -3.76 0.58 10.31
N ILE A 87 -3.68 -0.32 11.28
CA ILE A 87 -3.43 -0.01 12.69
C ILE A 87 -2.16 -0.74 13.10
N ILE A 88 -1.17 -0.01 13.59
CA ILE A 88 0.08 -0.53 14.15
C ILE A 88 0.04 -0.32 15.66
N ASN A 89 0.32 -1.35 16.44
CA ASN A 89 0.43 -1.27 17.90
C ASN A 89 1.85 -1.64 18.33
N TYR A 90 2.51 -0.72 19.01
CA TYR A 90 3.86 -0.88 19.54
C TYR A 90 3.82 -1.43 20.97
N ASP A 91 4.97 -1.90 21.46
CA ASP A 91 5.11 -2.53 22.78
C ASP A 91 4.93 -1.56 23.96
N ASP A 92 4.98 -0.25 23.72
CA ASP A 92 4.78 0.82 24.70
C ASP A 92 3.33 1.31 24.80
N ASP A 93 2.38 0.52 24.29
CA ASP A 93 0.95 0.82 24.18
C ASP A 93 0.60 1.96 23.20
N ASP A 94 1.58 2.51 22.46
CA ASP A 94 1.30 3.48 21.41
C ASP A 94 0.70 2.80 20.18
N THR A 95 -0.24 3.50 19.54
CA THR A 95 -1.00 2.99 18.40
C THR A 95 -1.06 4.03 17.30
N ASP A 96 -0.56 3.66 16.13
CA ASP A 96 -0.66 4.47 14.92
C ASP A 96 -1.74 3.96 13.99
N LYS A 97 -2.40 4.89 13.32
CA LYS A 97 -3.46 4.60 12.35
C LYS A 97 -3.19 5.32 11.04
N TYR A 98 -3.15 4.54 9.96
CA TYR A 98 -2.92 5.03 8.61
C TYR A 98 -4.04 4.64 7.66
N THR A 99 -4.31 5.49 6.67
CA THR A 99 -4.99 5.08 5.44
C THR A 99 -3.94 4.67 4.42
N ILE A 100 -4.05 3.46 3.87
CA ILE A 100 -3.04 2.87 2.98
C ILE A 100 -3.53 2.79 1.55
N ASN A 101 -2.73 3.30 0.61
CA ASN A 101 -2.93 3.07 -0.81
C ASN A 101 -1.73 2.33 -1.41
N ILE A 102 -1.94 1.12 -1.94
CA ILE A 102 -0.91 0.34 -2.62
C ILE A 102 -1.20 0.28 -4.11
N ASN A 103 -0.20 0.65 -4.91
CA ASN A 103 -0.20 0.49 -6.36
C ASN A 103 1.12 -0.15 -6.81
N GLY A 104 1.09 -1.46 -7.06
CA GLY A 104 2.28 -2.25 -7.36
C GLY A 104 3.29 -2.19 -6.22
N ASN A 105 4.51 -1.73 -6.51
CA ASN A 105 5.61 -1.62 -5.55
C ASN A 105 5.64 -0.27 -4.80
N THR A 106 4.56 0.51 -4.84
CA THR A 106 4.46 1.78 -4.11
C THR A 106 3.35 1.70 -3.09
N MET A 107 3.66 2.08 -1.86
CA MET A 107 2.70 2.29 -0.77
C MET A 107 2.69 3.78 -0.41
N ILE A 108 1.52 4.35 -0.24
CA ILE A 108 1.32 5.65 0.41
C ILE A 108 0.61 5.39 1.73
N ALA A 109 1.22 5.80 2.84
CA ALA A 109 0.63 5.76 4.16
C ALA A 109 0.25 7.18 4.58
N ALA A 110 -1.05 7.43 4.75
CA ALA A 110 -1.58 8.72 5.16
C ALA A 110 -1.96 8.70 6.64
N TYR A 111 -1.30 9.54 7.43
CA TYR A 111 -1.59 9.80 8.84
C TYR A 111 -2.33 11.13 8.98
N ASN A 112 -3.25 11.23 9.94
CA ASN A 112 -3.97 12.47 10.23
C ASN A 112 -3.42 13.09 11.51
N ASP A 113 -2.57 14.09 11.36
CA ASP A 113 -2.07 14.90 12.46
C ASP A 113 -3.07 15.99 12.83
N ASN A 114 -3.32 16.16 14.13
CA ASN A 114 -4.30 17.12 14.62
C ASN A 114 -3.94 18.60 14.34
N LYS A 115 -2.66 18.90 14.08
CA LYS A 115 -2.15 20.26 13.82
C LYS A 115 -1.82 20.47 12.34
N GLU A 116 -1.15 19.50 11.73
CA GLU A 116 -0.63 19.60 10.36
C GLU A 116 -1.62 19.04 9.31
N GLY A 117 -2.66 18.33 9.74
CA GLY A 117 -3.61 17.68 8.85
C GLY A 117 -3.08 16.36 8.30
N ILE A 118 -3.39 16.04 7.04
CA ILE A 118 -2.98 14.77 6.44
C ILE A 118 -1.50 14.84 6.04
N ILE A 119 -0.69 13.96 6.62
CA ILE A 119 0.71 13.74 6.29
C ILE A 119 0.78 12.41 5.52
N GLU A 120 1.44 12.42 4.36
CA GLU A 120 1.60 11.23 3.52
C GLU A 120 3.07 10.84 3.43
N THR A 121 3.37 9.58 3.74
CA THR A 121 4.69 8.98 3.54
C THR A 121 4.63 7.97 2.40
N THR A 122 5.56 8.08 1.45
CA THR A 122 5.66 7.15 0.32
C THR A 122 6.74 6.12 0.59
N PHE A 123 6.41 4.84 0.45
CA PHE A 123 7.33 3.72 0.56
C PHE A 123 7.43 2.96 -0.76
N LYS A 124 8.60 2.36 -0.98
CA LYS A 124 8.84 1.41 -2.07
C LYS A 124 9.06 0.01 -1.53
N LYS A 125 8.48 -0.98 -2.21
CA LYS A 125 8.72 -2.40 -1.91
C LYS A 125 10.18 -2.74 -2.26
N LYS A 126 10.90 -3.37 -1.33
CA LYS A 126 12.30 -3.81 -1.52
C LYS A 126 12.39 -5.25 -2.03
#